data_AF-A0A2D8B9V7-F1
#
_entry.id   AF-A0A2D8B9V7-F1
#
_cell.length_a   1.000
_cell.length_b   1.000
_cell.length_c   1.000
_cell.angle_alpha   90.00
_cell.angle_beta   90.00
_cell.angle_gamma   90.00
#
_symmetry.space_group_name_H-M   'P 1'
#
loop_
_entity.id
_entity.type
_entity.pdbx_description
1 polymer ?
#
loop_
_entity_poly.entity_id
_entity_poly.type
_entity_poly.pdbx_seq_one_letter_code
_entity_poly.pdbx_strand_id
1 'polypeptide(L)' 'MTGLQGTWYDGRSSRGLSARLDSPAPGRLRLVAGEQVREFDADAVRLSPRLGRLARQLRFEDGAHLEVEDSPLLDDWLPA' A
#
# COMPACT_ATOMS: atom_id res chain seq x y z
N MET A 1 6.32 -14.48 -6.91
CA MET A 1 6.31 -13.60 -5.71
C MET A 1 6.49 -12.15 -6.15
N THR A 2 5.41 -11.53 -6.62
CA THR A 2 5.39 -10.12 -7.04
C THR A 2 5.06 -9.26 -5.81
N GLY A 3 5.88 -8.24 -5.55
CA GLY A 3 5.68 -7.29 -4.46
C GLY A 3 6.07 -5.90 -4.94
N LEU A 4 5.39 -4.88 -4.45
CA LEU A 4 5.64 -3.48 -4.78
C LEU A 4 6.48 -2.83 -3.69
N GLN A 5 7.46 -2.03 -4.09
CA GLN A 5 8.24 -1.21 -3.17
C GLN A 5 7.57 0.15 -3.00
N GLY A 6 7.62 0.69 -1.79
CA GLY A 6 7.04 1.98 -1.49
C GLY A 6 7.56 2.60 -0.20
N THR A 7 6.95 3.72 0.17
CA THR A 7 7.25 4.45 1.39
C THR A 7 6.02 4.45 2.29
N TRP A 8 6.14 3.84 3.46
CA TRP A 8 5.10 3.78 4.49
C TRP A 8 5.19 4.97 5.43
N TYR A 9 4.04 5.56 5.73
CA TYR A 9 3.87 6.62 6.72
C TYR A 9 2.81 6.18 7.72
N ASP A 10 3.16 6.20 9.01
CA ASP A 10 2.34 5.65 10.09
C ASP A 10 1.15 6.53 10.51
N GLY A 11 0.95 7.68 9.86
CA GLY A 11 -0.11 8.64 10.17
C GLY A 11 0.11 9.39 11.50
N ARG A 12 1.20 9.12 12.22
CA ARG A 12 1.54 9.74 13.51
C ARG A 12 2.73 10.68 13.39
N SER A 13 3.58 10.46 12.40
CA SER A 13 4.72 11.30 12.07
C SER A 13 4.86 11.47 10.57
N SER A 14 5.59 12.49 10.14
CA SER A 14 5.95 12.68 8.73
C SER A 14 7.11 11.80 8.27
N ARG A 15 7.55 10.83 9.09
CA ARG A 15 8.70 9.98 8.78
C ARG A 15 8.27 8.82 7.89
N GLY A 16 8.79 8.80 6.66
CA GLY A 16 8.65 7.67 5.75
C GLY A 16 9.59 6.51 6.12
N LEU A 17 9.09 5.28 5.98
CA LEU A 17 9.86 4.04 6.09
C LEU A 17 9.80 3.28 4.77
N SER A 18 10.93 2.75 4.30
CA SER A 18 10.93 1.83 3.17
C SER A 18 10.06 0.62 3.49
N ALA A 19 9.15 0.30 2.58
CA ALA A 19 8.17 -0.74 2.76
C ALA A 19 7.96 -1.56 1.49
N ARG A 20 7.52 -2.80 1.69
CA ARG A 20 7.12 -3.72 0.64
C ARG A 20 5.65 -4.10 0.84
N LEU A 21 4.85 -3.97 -0.22
CA LEU A 21 3.48 -4.43 -0.28
C LEU A 21 3.40 -5.70 -1.13
N ASP A 22 2.67 -6.69 -0.66
CA ASP A 22 2.32 -7.89 -1.43
C ASP A 22 0.88 -8.33 -1.15
N SER A 23 0.32 -9.17 -2.02
CA SER A 23 -0.98 -9.80 -1.80
C SER A 23 -0.76 -11.30 -1.59
N PRO A 24 -0.72 -11.78 -0.32
CA PRO A 24 -0.48 -13.19 -0.02
C PRO A 24 -1.66 -14.10 -0.41
N ALA A 25 -2.87 -13.53 -0.50
CA ALA A 25 -4.08 -14.19 -0.94
C ALA A 25 -5.04 -13.15 -1.55
N PRO A 26 -5.98 -13.54 -2.44
CA PRO A 26 -6.99 -12.63 -2.99
C PRO A 26 -7.73 -11.87 -1.89
N GLY A 27 -7.89 -10.56 -2.06
CA GLY A 27 -8.56 -9.69 -1.09
C GLY A 27 -7.75 -9.39 0.18
N ARG A 28 -6.52 -9.89 0.30
CA ARG A 28 -5.62 -9.61 1.42
C ARG A 28 -4.37 -8.89 0.94
N LEU A 29 -3.96 -7.90 1.71
CA LEU A 29 -2.71 -7.17 1.53
C LEU A 29 -1.81 -7.40 2.73
N ARG A 30 -0.51 -7.54 2.47
CA ARG A 30 0.53 -7.58 3.49
C ARG A 30 1.54 -6.48 3.23
N LEU A 31 1.82 -5.70 4.25
CA LEU A 31 2.82 -4.65 4.25
C LEU A 31 3.95 -5.03 5.21
N VAL A 32 5.18 -4.94 4.74
CA VAL A 32 6.40 -5.09 5.56
C VAL A 32 7.17 -3.78 5.53
N ALA A 33 7.37 -3.14 6.69
CA ALA A 33 8.11 -1.88 6.85
C ALA A 33 9.09 -1.99 8.03
N GLY A 34 10.37 -2.19 7.74
CA GLY A 34 11.36 -2.54 8.78
C GLY A 34 10.99 -3.85 9.48
N GLU A 35 10.87 -3.83 10.80
CA GLU A 35 10.45 -5.00 11.61
C GLU A 35 8.92 -5.13 11.73
N GLN A 36 8.15 -4.17 11.19
CA GLN A 36 6.70 -4.19 11.26
C GLN A 36 6.13 -5.00 10.09
N VAL A 37 5.25 -5.95 10.42
CA VAL A 37 4.41 -6.66 9.44
C VAL A 37 2.96 -6.34 9.77
N ARG A 38 2.21 -5.91 8.76
CA ARG A 38 0.79 -5.58 8.88
C ARG A 38 0.02 -6.27 7.77
N GLU A 39 -1.19 -6.71 8.09
CA GLU A 39 -2.12 -7.28 7.13
C GLU A 39 -3.43 -6.51 7.14
N PHE A 40 -4.01 -6.35 5.95
CA PHE A 40 -5.23 -5.58 5.73
C PHE A 40 -6.13 -6.34 4.77
N ASP A 41 -7.43 -6.13 4.92
CA ASP A 41 -8.39 -6.48 3.87
C ASP A 41 -8.29 -5.43 2.76
N ALA A 42 -8.22 -5.88 1.51
CA ALA A 42 -8.09 -4.99 0.36
C ALA A 42 -9.25 -3.97 0.28
N ASP A 43 -10.45 -4.39 0.68
CA ASP A 43 -11.66 -3.55 0.71
C ASP A 43 -11.60 -2.42 1.74
N ALA A 44 -10.74 -2.54 2.76
CA ALA A 44 -10.53 -1.50 3.77
C ALA A 44 -9.48 -0.45 3.33
N VAL A 45 -8.83 -0.66 2.18
CA VAL A 45 -7.75 0.19 1.69
C VAL A 45 -8.23 1.02 0.51
N ARG A 46 -8.05 2.35 0.61
CA ARG A 46 -8.47 3.27 -0.46
C ARG A 46 -7.27 3.66 -1.32
N LEU A 47 -7.36 3.38 -2.61
CA LEU A 47 -6.35 3.78 -3.58
C LEU A 47 -6.65 5.16 -4.17
N SER A 48 -5.67 6.05 -4.18
CA SER A 48 -5.81 7.35 -4.86
C SER A 48 -6.05 7.15 -6.36
N PRO A 49 -6.82 8.02 -7.04
CA PRO A 49 -6.98 7.95 -8.49
C PRO A 49 -5.62 8.06 -9.19
N ARG A 50 -5.52 7.49 -10.40
CA ARG A 50 -4.32 7.61 -11.23
C ARG A 50 -4.17 9.06 -11.69
N LEU A 51 -3.00 9.64 -11.45
CA LEU A 51 -2.64 10.98 -11.93
C LEU A 51 -1.37 10.89 -12.79
N GLY A 52 -1.56 10.61 -14.08
CA GLY A 52 -0.44 10.39 -15.01
C GLY A 52 0.41 9.18 -14.60
N ARG A 53 1.71 9.39 -14.42
CA ARG A 53 2.69 8.38 -13.97
C ARG A 53 3.21 8.65 -12.55
N LEU A 54 2.49 9.47 -11.78
CA LEU A 54 2.88 9.78 -10.41
C LEU A 54 2.64 8.57 -9.49
N ALA A 55 3.39 8.52 -8.39
CA ALA A 55 3.14 7.55 -7.33
C ALA A 55 1.69 7.64 -6.85
N ARG A 56 1.10 6.49 -6.56
CA ARG A 56 -0.24 6.35 -5.98
C ARG A 56 -0.14 6.21 -4.47
N GLN A 57 -1.18 6.64 -3.79
CA GLN A 57 -1.30 6.53 -2.34
C GLN A 57 -2.35 5.48 -1.99
N LEU A 58 -1.97 4.49 -1.19
CA LEU A 58 -2.92 3.62 -0.48
C LEU A 58 -3.16 4.22 0.89
N ARG A 59 -4.42 4.48 1.23
CA ARG A 59 -4.83 5.05 2.53
C ARG A 59 -5.52 3.99 3.36
N PHE A 60 -5.13 3.90 4.62
CA PHE A 60 -5.62 2.93 5.59
C PHE A 60 -6.51 3.63 6.62
N GLU A 61 -7.42 2.88 7.26
CA GLU A 61 -8.41 3.45 8.19
C GLU A 61 -7.79 4.12 9.43
N ASP A 62 -6.59 3.70 9.81
CA ASP A 62 -5.85 4.26 10.96
C ASP A 62 -5.12 5.58 10.63
N GLY A 63 -5.33 6.14 9.45
CA GLY A 63 -4.70 7.38 8.98
C GLY A 63 -3.30 7.19 8.40
N ALA A 64 -2.78 5.96 8.41
CA ALA A 64 -1.54 5.64 7.74
C ALA A 64 -1.72 5.63 6.21
N HIS A 65 -0.61 5.76 5.49
CA HIS A 65 -0.61 5.62 4.04
C HIS A 65 0.69 5.04 3.50
N LEU A 66 0.59 4.42 2.32
CA LEU A 66 1.71 3.91 1.55
C LEU A 66 1.77 4.65 0.22
N GLU A 67 2.92 5.22 -0.09
CA GLU A 67 3.24 5.75 -1.42
C GLU A 67 3.95 4.67 -2.23
N VAL A 68 3.43 4.37 -3.41
CA VAL A 68 3.93 3.30 -4.29
C VAL A 68 3.87 3.76 -5.74
N GLU A 69 4.81 3.34 -6.57
CA GLU A 69 4.73 3.62 -8.00
C GLU A 69 3.47 3.01 -8.62
N ASP A 70 2.90 3.68 -9.63
CA ASP A 70 1.76 3.13 -10.35
C ASP A 70 2.13 1.78 -10.98
N SER A 71 1.31 0.76 -10.71
CA SER A 71 1.55 -0.61 -11.15
C SER A 71 0.22 -1.31 -11.40
N PRO A 72 0.09 -2.10 -12.48
CA PRO A 72 -1.09 -2.93 -12.72
C PRO A 72 -1.45 -3.86 -11.55
N LEU A 73 -0.45 -4.26 -10.75
CA LEU A 73 -0.67 -5.09 -9.55
C LEU A 73 -1.58 -4.41 -8.53
N LEU A 74 -1.61 -3.07 -8.48
CA LEU A 74 -2.51 -2.35 -7.57
C LEU A 74 -3.96 -2.57 -7.96
N ASP A 75 -4.27 -2.56 -9.26
CA ASP A 75 -5.63 -2.74 -9.75
C ASP A 75 -6.04 -4.22 -9.76
N ASP A 76 -5.07 -5.15 -9.75
CA ASP A 76 -5.32 -6.58 -9.54
C ASP A 76 -5.61 -6.92 -8.06
N TRP A 77 -4.97 -6.21 -7.12
CA TRP A 77 -5.06 -6.52 -5.69
C TRP A 77 -6.15 -5.76 -4.95
N LEU A 78 -6.55 -4.59 -5.46
CA LEU A 78 -7.53 -3.71 -4.83
C LEU A 78 -8.83 -3.72 -5.62
N PRO A 79 -9.98 -3.55 -4.95
CA PRO A 79 -11.24 -3.35 -5.64
C PRO A 79 -11.21 -2.05 -6.47
N ALA A 80 -11.99 -2.04 -7.55
CA ALA A 80 -12.14 -0.90 -8.46
C ALA A 80 -12.89 0.29 -7.84
#